data_AF-A0A3N9TQR2-F1
#
_entry.id   AF-A0A3N9TQR2-F1
#
_cell.length_a   1.000
_cell.length_b   1.000
_cell.length_c   1.000
_cell.angle_alpha   90.00
_cell.angle_beta   90.00
_cell.angle_gamma   90.00
#
_symmetry.space_group_name_H-M   'P 1'
#
loop_
_entity.id
_entity.type
_entity.pdbx_description
1 polymer ?
#
loop_
_entity_poly.entity_id
_entity_poly.type
_entity_poly.pdbx_seq_one_letter_code
_entity_poly.pdbx_strand_id
1 'polypeptide(L)'
;MSQLIDTFQIRQDALWAALVQHIELSFVSLFIAVFIAVPLGIYLTSHKRAAEPIIQVTAILQTIPSLALLGLLIPLVGIGTVPAIIALVIYALLPILRNTYTGIKEIDPVLMEAAEAMGMNKWKKLYKVQLPLAMPVIMAGIRTAMVLIIGTATLAALIGAGGLGDLILLGIDRNDNSLILLGAIPAALLAILFDVILRYMEKATFKRTLITITGALVITASIIIVPYFTGPQKELVIAGKLGSEPEILINMYKQLIENDTDLSVTVKPNLGKTSFVYNALKSGDVDIYPEFTGTVLETFLKEPAKNHDPQAVYEQARDGLAKENMAFLKPMKYNNTYAVAVAPEFAKAYNLKTISDLKAVQNSVKAGFTLEFSDRDDGYKGLQKRYGLQFDSLKTMEPKLRYSALKAGDINTLDAYSTDSEIAQYKLKVLKDDKQLFPPYQGAPLMLKSTLEKYPELKAPLEKLAGKITDQEMSEMNYEVNVQGKSAEEVAKNYLQKEGLLN
;
A
#
# COMPACT_ATOMS: atom_id res chain seq x y z
N MET A 1 9.18 -14.52 -20.01
CA MET A 1 10.38 -14.90 -19.22
C MET A 1 11.43 -13.79 -19.25
N SER A 2 11.69 -13.13 -20.40
CA SER A 2 12.54 -11.92 -20.47
C SER A 2 12.01 -10.79 -19.56
N GLN A 3 10.73 -10.44 -19.68
CA GLN A 3 10.14 -9.35 -18.88
C GLN A 3 10.26 -9.55 -17.37
N LEU A 4 10.08 -10.77 -16.85
CA LEU A 4 10.23 -11.04 -15.41
C LEU A 4 11.69 -10.87 -14.94
N ILE A 5 12.65 -11.28 -15.78
CA ILE A 5 14.08 -11.14 -15.49
C ILE A 5 14.47 -9.65 -15.52
N ASP A 6 13.95 -8.90 -16.49
CA ASP A 6 14.18 -7.45 -16.59
C ASP A 6 13.60 -6.72 -15.38
N THR A 7 12.34 -7.04 -15.00
CA THR A 7 11.72 -6.48 -13.78
C THR A 7 12.52 -6.82 -12.53
N PHE A 8 13.01 -8.06 -12.41
CA PHE A 8 13.85 -8.47 -11.28
C PHE A 8 15.14 -7.66 -11.20
N GLN A 9 15.85 -7.48 -12.33
CA GLN A 9 17.09 -6.70 -12.37
C GLN A 9 16.86 -5.23 -11.98
N ILE A 10 15.74 -4.65 -12.42
CA ILE A 10 15.39 -3.26 -12.12
C ILE A 10 14.94 -3.06 -10.66
N ARG A 11 14.40 -4.10 -10.01
CA ARG A 11 13.76 -4.00 -8.69
C ARG A 11 14.41 -4.84 -7.59
N GLN A 12 15.66 -5.29 -7.77
CA GLN A 12 16.28 -6.22 -6.82
C GLN A 12 16.31 -5.66 -5.39
N ASP A 13 16.60 -4.36 -5.23
CA ASP A 13 16.79 -3.75 -3.91
C ASP A 13 15.45 -3.64 -3.17
N ALA A 14 14.39 -3.27 -3.89
CA ALA A 14 13.03 -3.24 -3.37
C ALA A 14 12.56 -4.65 -2.98
N LEU A 15 12.86 -5.66 -3.81
CA LEU A 15 12.55 -7.05 -3.48
C LEU A 15 13.28 -7.52 -2.22
N TRP A 16 14.56 -7.15 -2.07
CA TRP A 16 15.34 -7.57 -0.91
C TRP A 16 14.84 -6.94 0.39
N ALA A 17 14.52 -5.64 0.36
CA ALA A 17 13.89 -4.95 1.48
C ALA A 17 12.54 -5.57 1.85
N ALA A 18 11.67 -5.81 0.85
CA ALA A 18 10.38 -6.45 1.05
C ALA A 18 10.51 -7.86 1.61
N LEU A 19 11.49 -8.65 1.15
CA LEU A 19 11.74 -10.00 1.65
C LEU A 19 12.14 -9.98 3.13
N VAL A 20 13.06 -9.09 3.52
CA VAL A 20 13.51 -8.96 4.91
C VAL A 20 12.35 -8.55 5.82
N GLN A 21 11.57 -7.54 5.43
CA GLN A 21 10.38 -7.11 6.17
C GLN A 21 9.36 -8.23 6.32
N HIS A 22 9.13 -9.02 5.26
CA HIS A 22 8.17 -10.12 5.29
C HIS A 22 8.59 -11.24 6.25
N ILE A 23 9.90 -11.56 6.26
CA ILE A 23 10.49 -12.52 7.19
C ILE A 23 10.33 -12.00 8.63
N GLU A 24 10.67 -10.74 8.86
CA GLU A 24 10.58 -10.10 10.18
C GLU A 24 9.16 -10.16 10.75
N LEU A 25 8.18 -9.64 10.00
CA LEU A 25 6.77 -9.68 10.37
C LEU A 25 6.32 -11.10 10.73
N SER A 26 6.74 -12.07 9.92
CA SER A 26 6.34 -13.47 10.09
C SER A 26 6.93 -14.10 11.36
N PHE A 27 8.24 -13.90 11.61
CA PHE A 27 8.91 -14.48 12.77
C PHE A 27 8.49 -13.85 14.09
N VAL A 28 8.37 -12.52 14.13
CA VAL A 28 7.93 -11.81 15.34
C VAL A 28 6.52 -12.28 15.72
N SER A 29 5.61 -12.35 14.74
CA SER A 29 4.24 -12.82 14.95
C SER A 29 4.19 -14.27 15.41
N LEU A 30 4.97 -15.16 14.77
CA LEU A 30 5.01 -16.57 15.17
C LEU A 30 5.53 -16.72 16.60
N PHE A 31 6.60 -16.00 16.97
CA PHE A 31 7.16 -16.11 18.30
C PHE A 31 6.19 -15.65 19.39
N ILE A 32 5.55 -14.49 19.19
CA ILE A 32 4.53 -13.99 20.12
C ILE A 32 3.40 -15.02 20.23
N ALA A 33 2.93 -15.57 19.11
CA ALA A 33 1.89 -16.59 19.11
C ALA A 33 2.33 -17.87 19.85
N VAL A 34 3.56 -18.35 19.67
CA VAL A 34 4.11 -19.50 20.41
C VAL A 34 4.19 -19.21 21.91
N PHE A 35 4.68 -18.02 22.28
CA PHE A 35 4.84 -17.60 23.68
C PHE A 35 3.49 -17.49 24.41
N ILE A 36 2.41 -17.20 23.68
CA ILE A 36 1.05 -17.18 24.24
C ILE A 36 0.43 -18.58 24.21
N ALA A 37 0.39 -19.22 23.04
CA ALA A 37 -0.41 -20.40 22.78
C ALA A 37 0.17 -21.69 23.38
N VAL A 38 1.50 -21.85 23.45
CA VAL A 38 2.09 -23.07 24.04
C VAL A 38 1.86 -23.12 25.56
N PRO A 39 2.19 -22.07 26.35
CA PRO A 39 1.89 -22.08 27.79
C PRO A 39 0.39 -22.21 28.07
N LEU A 40 -0.45 -21.50 27.30
CA LEU A 40 -1.90 -21.61 27.43
C LEU A 40 -2.37 -23.04 27.13
N GLY A 41 -1.88 -23.67 26.07
CA GLY A 41 -2.21 -25.05 25.70
C GLY A 41 -1.83 -26.05 26.78
N ILE A 42 -0.61 -25.93 27.34
CA ILE A 42 -0.15 -26.73 28.48
C ILE A 42 -1.09 -26.52 29.68
N TYR A 43 -1.41 -25.28 30.02
CA TYR A 43 -2.29 -24.96 31.15
C TYR A 43 -3.68 -25.59 31.01
N LEU A 44 -4.27 -25.53 29.80
CA LEU A 44 -5.59 -26.08 29.50
C LEU A 44 -5.68 -27.61 29.62
N THR A 45 -4.56 -28.33 29.50
CA THR A 45 -4.54 -29.80 29.68
C THR A 45 -4.96 -30.21 31.09
N SER A 46 -4.69 -29.36 32.08
CA SER A 46 -5.10 -29.56 33.48
C SER A 46 -6.48 -28.96 33.80
N HIS A 47 -7.04 -28.10 32.93
CA HIS A 47 -8.31 -27.39 33.12
C HIS A 47 -9.34 -27.76 32.03
N LYS A 48 -9.70 -29.04 31.98
CA LYS A 48 -10.53 -29.61 30.89
C LYS A 48 -11.84 -28.88 30.61
N ARG A 49 -12.50 -28.31 31.64
CA ARG A 49 -13.75 -27.56 31.49
C ARG A 49 -13.57 -26.21 30.78
N ALA A 50 -12.40 -25.59 30.90
CA ALA A 50 -12.09 -24.31 30.26
C ALA A 50 -11.45 -24.50 28.87
N ALA A 51 -10.95 -25.70 28.55
CA ALA A 51 -10.21 -25.98 27.33
C ALA A 51 -11.03 -25.75 26.06
N GLU A 52 -12.20 -26.38 25.93
CA GLU A 52 -13.02 -26.24 24.72
C GLU A 52 -13.53 -24.81 24.51
N PRO A 53 -14.07 -24.08 25.51
CA PRO A 53 -14.46 -22.69 25.32
C PRO A 53 -13.33 -21.78 24.86
N ILE A 54 -12.13 -21.90 25.44
CA ILE A 54 -10.98 -21.05 25.08
C ILE A 54 -10.47 -21.37 23.66
N ILE A 55 -10.42 -22.66 23.29
CA ILE A 55 -10.09 -23.06 21.91
C ILE A 55 -11.15 -22.57 20.91
N GLN A 56 -12.43 -22.58 21.28
CA GLN A 56 -13.49 -22.03 20.43
C GLN A 56 -13.34 -20.52 20.25
N VAL A 57 -12.96 -19.78 21.29
CA VAL A 57 -12.68 -18.34 21.18
C VAL A 57 -11.54 -18.09 20.18
N THR A 58 -10.43 -18.83 20.25
CA THR A 58 -9.34 -18.66 19.27
C THR A 58 -9.76 -19.05 17.85
N ALA A 59 -10.65 -20.03 17.71
CA ALA A 59 -11.24 -20.37 16.41
C ALA A 59 -12.11 -19.23 15.86
N ILE A 60 -12.98 -18.64 16.67
CA ILE A 60 -13.80 -17.48 16.27
C ILE A 60 -12.90 -16.33 15.83
N LEU A 61 -11.86 -16.00 16.60
CA LEU A 61 -10.93 -14.93 16.26
C LEU A 61 -10.22 -15.18 14.91
N GLN A 62 -9.82 -16.43 14.62
CA GLN A 62 -9.20 -16.78 13.35
C GLN A 62 -10.18 -16.69 12.15
N THR A 63 -11.48 -16.86 12.38
CA THR A 63 -12.49 -16.77 11.30
C THR A 63 -12.82 -15.34 10.87
N ILE A 64 -12.40 -14.32 11.62
CA ILE A 64 -12.61 -12.91 11.25
C ILE A 64 -11.79 -12.63 9.98
N PRO A 65 -12.39 -12.19 8.86
CA PRO A 65 -11.64 -11.90 7.64
C PRO A 65 -10.46 -10.96 7.90
N SER A 66 -9.28 -11.30 7.41
CA SER A 66 -8.03 -10.62 7.74
C SER A 66 -8.10 -9.13 7.41
N LEU A 67 -8.64 -8.78 6.24
CA LEU A 67 -8.86 -7.38 5.85
C LEU A 67 -9.76 -6.62 6.82
N ALA A 68 -10.82 -7.25 7.32
CA ALA A 68 -11.72 -6.64 8.29
C ALA A 68 -11.05 -6.48 9.66
N LEU A 69 -10.28 -7.50 10.09
CA LEU A 69 -9.52 -7.45 11.33
C LEU A 69 -8.49 -6.31 11.31
N LEU A 70 -7.75 -6.17 10.21
CA LEU A 70 -6.81 -5.05 10.04
C LEU A 70 -7.55 -3.70 10.10
N GLY A 71 -8.68 -3.56 9.40
CA GLY A 71 -9.50 -2.36 9.44
C GLY A 71 -9.99 -1.98 10.85
N LEU A 72 -10.36 -2.96 11.67
CA LEU A 72 -10.80 -2.77 13.06
C LEU A 72 -9.66 -2.36 14.00
N LEU A 73 -8.41 -2.72 13.69
CA LEU A 73 -7.26 -2.38 14.51
C LEU A 73 -6.77 -0.95 14.28
N ILE A 74 -7.02 -0.35 13.11
CA ILE A 74 -6.52 0.99 12.77
C ILE A 74 -6.93 2.05 13.81
N PRO A 75 -8.19 2.17 14.24
CA PRO A 75 -8.57 3.18 15.23
C PRO A 75 -7.98 2.91 16.63
N LEU A 76 -7.52 1.69 16.91
CA LEU A 76 -7.07 1.26 18.24
C LEU A 76 -5.55 1.37 18.40
N VAL A 77 -4.79 1.03 17.36
CA VAL A 77 -3.33 0.92 17.42
C VAL A 77 -2.61 1.62 16.27
N GLY A 78 -3.34 2.34 15.40
CA GLY A 78 -2.79 3.02 14.23
C GLY A 78 -2.57 2.07 13.05
N ILE A 79 -1.74 2.50 12.10
CA ILE A 79 -1.36 1.75 10.89
C ILE A 79 0.05 1.14 10.98
N GLY A 80 0.40 0.25 10.07
CA GLY A 80 1.75 -0.30 9.92
C GLY A 80 1.98 -1.65 10.61
N THR A 81 3.19 -1.85 11.12
CA THR A 81 3.69 -3.15 11.60
C THR A 81 2.94 -3.69 12.81
N VAL A 82 2.57 -2.83 13.76
CA VAL A 82 1.92 -3.23 15.03
C VAL A 82 0.55 -3.91 14.82
N PRO A 83 -0.44 -3.28 14.16
CA PRO A 83 -1.71 -3.94 13.85
C PRO A 83 -1.54 -5.21 13.02
N ALA A 84 -0.58 -5.24 12.09
CA ALA A 84 -0.28 -6.43 11.32
C ALA A 84 0.18 -7.60 12.22
N ILE A 85 1.13 -7.36 13.13
CA ILE A 85 1.59 -8.37 14.09
C ILE A 85 0.43 -8.87 14.96
N ILE A 86 -0.44 -7.98 15.46
CA ILE A 86 -1.59 -8.38 16.27
C ILE A 86 -2.51 -9.31 15.47
N ALA A 87 -2.83 -8.97 14.22
CA ALA A 87 -3.67 -9.79 13.36
C ALA A 87 -3.02 -11.16 13.05
N LEU A 88 -1.74 -11.17 12.71
CA LEU A 88 -0.99 -12.40 12.41
C LEU A 88 -0.88 -13.31 13.64
N VAL A 89 -0.66 -12.74 14.83
CA VAL A 89 -0.68 -13.47 16.11
C VAL A 89 -2.03 -14.13 16.32
N ILE A 90 -3.14 -13.38 16.20
CA ILE A 90 -4.51 -13.90 16.35
C ILE A 90 -4.73 -15.11 15.45
N TYR A 91 -4.32 -15.01 14.18
CA TYR A 91 -4.44 -16.08 13.20
C TYR A 91 -3.63 -17.33 13.56
N ALA A 92 -2.46 -17.14 14.16
CA ALA A 92 -1.55 -18.22 14.55
C ALA A 92 -1.92 -18.91 15.87
N LEU A 93 -2.73 -18.27 16.73
CA LEU A 93 -3.07 -18.82 18.06
C LEU A 93 -3.75 -20.19 17.97
N LEU A 94 -4.76 -20.35 17.10
CA LEU A 94 -5.54 -21.59 17.04
C LEU A 94 -4.69 -22.83 16.73
N PRO A 95 -3.95 -22.90 15.60
CA PRO A 95 -3.20 -24.10 15.26
C PRO A 95 -2.15 -24.46 16.33
N ILE A 96 -1.48 -23.48 16.93
CA ILE A 96 -0.48 -23.73 17.99
C ILE A 96 -1.17 -24.23 19.27
N LEU A 97 -2.23 -23.54 19.70
CA LEU A 97 -2.96 -23.86 20.93
C LEU A 97 -3.59 -25.25 20.86
N ARG A 98 -4.31 -25.55 19.76
CA ARG A 98 -5.01 -26.82 19.56
C ARG A 98 -4.03 -27.99 19.51
N ASN A 99 -2.94 -27.86 18.74
CA ASN A 99 -1.93 -28.92 18.67
C ASN A 99 -1.17 -29.11 19.98
N THR A 100 -0.91 -28.05 20.74
CA THR A 100 -0.28 -28.18 22.07
C THR A 100 -1.19 -28.90 23.05
N TYR A 101 -2.47 -28.54 23.09
CA TYR A 101 -3.46 -29.21 23.93
C TYR A 101 -3.61 -30.69 23.55
N THR A 102 -3.80 -30.99 22.26
CA THR A 102 -3.96 -32.35 21.76
C THR A 102 -2.70 -33.19 21.98
N GLY A 103 -1.52 -32.67 21.65
CA GLY A 103 -0.26 -33.40 21.78
C GLY A 103 0.06 -33.84 23.21
N ILE A 104 -0.34 -33.07 24.21
CA ILE A 104 -0.16 -33.45 25.63
C ILE A 104 -1.30 -34.37 26.10
N LYS A 105 -2.53 -34.15 25.64
CA LYS A 105 -3.71 -34.92 26.03
C LYS A 105 -3.69 -36.35 25.51
N GLU A 106 -3.09 -36.58 24.33
CA GLU A 106 -3.03 -37.88 23.67
C GLU A 106 -1.86 -38.77 24.13
N ILE A 107 -1.05 -38.29 25.07
CA ILE A 107 0.03 -39.10 25.65
C ILE A 107 -0.56 -40.29 26.40
N ASP A 108 0.00 -41.48 26.16
CA ASP A 108 -0.41 -42.72 26.81
C ASP A 108 -0.43 -42.58 28.34
N PRO A 109 -1.59 -42.81 29.00
CA PRO A 109 -1.72 -42.79 30.46
C PRO A 109 -0.69 -43.67 31.18
N VAL A 110 -0.30 -44.81 30.59
CA VAL A 110 0.68 -45.74 31.18
C VAL A 110 2.04 -45.06 31.36
N LEU A 111 2.45 -44.21 30.41
CA LEU A 111 3.69 -43.43 30.53
C LEU A 111 3.59 -42.36 31.62
N MET A 112 2.39 -41.84 31.86
CA MET A 112 2.15 -40.86 32.92
C MET A 112 2.16 -41.50 34.31
N GLU A 113 1.57 -42.68 34.46
CA GLU A 113 1.60 -43.48 35.69
C GLU A 113 3.03 -43.94 36.03
N ALA A 114 3.79 -44.40 35.02
CA ALA A 114 5.20 -44.77 35.20
C ALA A 114 6.06 -43.57 35.65
N ALA A 115 5.81 -42.37 35.10
CA ALA A 115 6.50 -41.15 35.52
C ALA A 115 6.16 -40.77 36.98
N GLU A 116 4.90 -40.96 37.40
CA GLU A 116 4.49 -40.75 38.80
C GLU A 116 5.13 -41.77 39.74
N ALA A 117 5.16 -43.05 39.37
CA ALA A 117 5.80 -44.12 40.14
C ALA A 117 7.31 -43.89 40.32
N MET A 118 7.97 -43.25 39.35
CA MET A 118 9.37 -42.81 39.45
C MET A 118 9.56 -41.53 40.30
N GLY A 119 8.52 -41.02 40.95
CA GLY A 119 8.59 -39.85 41.83
C GLY A 119 8.70 -38.50 41.11
N MET A 120 8.29 -38.42 39.83
CA MET A 120 8.32 -37.15 39.10
C MET A 120 7.17 -36.23 39.53
N ASN A 121 7.52 -35.03 40.01
CA ASN A 121 6.52 -33.97 40.24
C ASN A 121 6.00 -33.40 38.90
N LYS A 122 4.94 -32.57 38.96
CA LYS A 122 4.29 -31.98 37.77
C LYS A 122 5.28 -31.33 36.80
N TRP A 123 6.24 -30.57 37.33
CA TRP A 123 7.27 -29.89 36.52
C TRP A 123 8.25 -30.86 35.86
N LYS A 124 8.76 -31.86 36.59
CA LYS A 124 9.64 -32.89 36.04
C LYS A 124 8.92 -33.72 34.98
N LYS A 125 7.65 -34.08 35.22
CA LYS A 125 6.81 -34.80 34.26
C LYS A 125 6.62 -33.99 32.98
N LEU A 126 6.32 -32.69 33.11
CA LEU A 126 6.16 -31.79 31.97
C LEU A 126 7.42 -31.73 31.10
N TYR A 127 8.58 -31.42 31.69
CA TYR A 127 9.81 -31.22 30.92
C TYR A 127 10.49 -32.50 30.45
N LYS A 128 10.38 -33.61 31.19
CA LYS A 128 11.07 -34.86 30.86
C LYS A 128 10.22 -35.87 30.09
N VAL A 129 8.89 -35.77 30.16
CA VAL A 129 8.00 -36.77 29.55
C VAL A 129 7.00 -36.10 28.62
N GLN A 130 6.18 -35.17 29.12
CA GLN A 130 5.07 -34.62 28.32
C GLN A 130 5.55 -33.80 27.12
N LEU A 131 6.43 -32.81 27.35
CA LEU A 131 6.94 -31.97 26.26
C LEU A 131 7.68 -32.80 25.21
N PRO A 132 8.67 -33.65 25.55
CA PRO A 132 9.35 -34.48 24.55
C PRO A 132 8.43 -35.35 23.70
N LEU A 133 7.38 -35.95 24.29
CA LEU A 133 6.43 -36.79 23.56
C LEU A 133 5.43 -35.97 22.73
N ALA A 134 5.01 -34.80 23.23
CA ALA A 134 4.08 -33.91 22.53
C ALA A 134 4.75 -33.04 21.45
N MET A 135 6.09 -32.93 21.46
CA MET A 135 6.82 -32.02 20.57
C MET A 135 6.50 -32.18 19.08
N PRO A 136 6.40 -33.40 18.50
CA PRO A 136 6.06 -33.55 17.09
C PRO A 136 4.73 -32.89 16.73
N VAL A 137 3.72 -33.04 17.59
CA VAL A 137 2.39 -32.44 17.41
C VAL A 137 2.44 -30.92 17.61
N ILE A 138 3.12 -30.44 18.67
CA ILE A 138 3.32 -29.00 18.90
C ILE A 138 4.00 -28.35 17.68
N MET A 139 5.07 -28.97 17.17
CA MET A 139 5.79 -28.49 15.99
C MET A 139 4.94 -28.52 14.72
N ALA A 140 4.06 -29.51 14.55
CA ALA A 140 3.09 -29.52 13.46
C ALA A 140 2.17 -28.28 13.54
N GLY A 141 1.70 -27.92 14.73
CA GLY A 141 0.90 -26.70 14.94
C GLY A 141 1.67 -25.41 14.64
N ILE A 142 2.93 -25.31 15.08
CA ILE A 142 3.82 -24.17 14.78
C ILE A 142 4.07 -24.06 13.28
N ARG A 143 4.28 -25.19 12.59
CA ARG A 143 4.50 -25.23 11.15
C ARG A 143 3.27 -24.77 10.37
N THR A 144 2.08 -25.28 10.73
CA THR A 144 0.81 -24.81 10.15
C THR A 144 0.61 -23.31 10.38
N ALA A 145 0.92 -22.82 11.58
CA ALA A 145 0.84 -21.39 11.90
C ALA A 145 1.82 -20.55 11.06
N MET A 146 3.05 -21.01 10.86
CA MET A 146 4.05 -20.32 10.06
C MET A 146 3.60 -20.16 8.60
N VAL A 147 3.08 -21.23 7.98
CA VAL A 147 2.56 -21.18 6.61
C VAL A 147 1.39 -20.19 6.51
N LEU A 148 0.48 -20.21 7.49
CA LEU A 148 -0.64 -19.28 7.55
C LEU A 148 -0.17 -17.84 7.71
N ILE A 149 0.79 -17.58 8.60
CA ILE A 149 1.37 -16.26 8.83
C ILE A 149 2.01 -15.73 7.54
N ILE A 150 2.89 -16.50 6.89
CA ILE A 150 3.59 -16.02 5.68
C ILE A 150 2.59 -15.69 4.57
N GLY A 151 1.56 -16.51 4.39
CA GLY A 151 0.50 -16.25 3.41
C GLY A 151 -0.31 -15.01 3.75
N THR A 152 -0.80 -14.89 4.98
CA THR A 152 -1.65 -13.78 5.41
C THR A 152 -0.90 -12.47 5.60
N ALA A 153 0.41 -12.51 5.89
CA ALA A 153 1.27 -11.34 5.99
C ALA A 153 1.36 -10.54 4.70
N THR A 154 1.06 -11.14 3.55
CA THR A 154 0.95 -10.39 2.28
C THR A 154 -0.12 -9.31 2.32
N LEU A 155 -1.14 -9.46 3.17
CA LEU A 155 -2.19 -8.46 3.36
C LEU A 155 -1.78 -7.32 4.28
N ALA A 156 -0.68 -7.47 5.02
CA ALA A 156 -0.17 -6.43 5.92
C ALA A 156 0.27 -5.16 5.15
N ALA A 157 0.66 -5.33 3.89
CA ALA A 157 0.92 -4.25 2.95
C ALA A 157 -0.25 -3.28 2.79
N LEU A 158 -1.51 -3.76 2.88
CA LEU A 158 -2.72 -2.92 2.76
C LEU A 158 -2.85 -1.88 3.87
N ILE A 159 -2.10 -2.02 4.96
CA ILE A 159 -2.07 -1.06 6.05
C ILE A 159 -0.67 -0.47 6.27
N GLY A 160 0.21 -0.60 5.27
CA GLY A 160 1.56 -0.03 5.30
C GLY A 160 2.54 -0.72 6.24
N ALA A 161 2.32 -2.01 6.56
CA ALA A 161 3.29 -2.81 7.31
C ALA A 161 4.46 -3.30 6.44
N GLY A 162 4.32 -3.20 5.11
CA GLY A 162 5.33 -3.59 4.14
C GLY A 162 5.35 -5.08 3.81
N GLY A 163 6.53 -5.56 3.40
CA GLY A 163 6.76 -6.96 3.04
C GLY A 163 6.51 -7.25 1.56
N LEU A 164 6.51 -8.54 1.20
CA LEU A 164 6.31 -8.99 -0.19
C LEU A 164 4.90 -8.66 -0.72
N GLY A 165 3.97 -8.38 0.19
CA GLY A 165 2.64 -7.87 -0.14
C GLY A 165 2.66 -6.57 -0.92
N ASP A 166 3.63 -5.67 -0.67
CA ASP A 166 3.74 -4.39 -1.38
C ASP A 166 3.92 -4.62 -2.88
N LEU A 167 4.76 -5.58 -3.26
CA LEU A 167 4.99 -5.92 -4.67
C LEU A 167 3.76 -6.57 -5.31
N ILE A 168 3.03 -7.39 -4.57
CA ILE A 168 1.81 -8.04 -5.05
C ILE A 168 0.74 -6.99 -5.32
N LEU A 169 0.48 -6.11 -4.36
CA LEU A 169 -0.51 -5.03 -4.51
C LEU A 169 -0.11 -4.04 -5.59
N LEU A 170 1.17 -3.66 -5.65
CA LEU A 170 1.69 -2.80 -6.71
C LEU A 170 1.48 -3.43 -8.09
N GLY A 171 1.72 -4.73 -8.23
CA GLY A 171 1.46 -5.45 -9.46
C GLY A 171 -0.03 -5.53 -9.82
N ILE A 172 -0.91 -5.69 -8.82
CA ILE A 172 -2.37 -5.65 -9.04
C ILE A 172 -2.79 -4.26 -9.52
N ASP A 173 -2.36 -3.21 -8.84
CA ASP A 173 -2.71 -1.82 -9.15
C ASP A 173 -2.20 -1.40 -10.53
N ARG A 174 -0.96 -1.80 -10.88
CA ARG A 174 -0.36 -1.53 -12.19
C ARG A 174 -0.78 -2.54 -13.26
N ASN A 175 -1.56 -3.57 -12.89
CA ASN A 175 -1.91 -4.69 -13.76
C ASN A 175 -0.67 -5.30 -14.45
N ASP A 176 0.41 -5.43 -13.67
CA ASP A 176 1.70 -5.99 -14.08
C ASP A 176 1.86 -7.37 -13.43
N ASN A 177 1.62 -8.41 -14.24
CA ASN A 177 1.78 -9.79 -13.82
C ASN A 177 3.22 -10.11 -13.35
N SER A 178 4.23 -9.43 -13.88
CA SER A 178 5.62 -9.65 -13.47
C SER A 178 5.83 -9.19 -12.04
N LEU A 179 5.28 -8.04 -11.64
CA LEU A 179 5.32 -7.55 -10.26
C LEU A 179 4.52 -8.43 -9.29
N ILE A 180 3.33 -8.89 -9.71
CA ILE A 180 2.53 -9.84 -8.91
C ILE A 180 3.34 -11.09 -8.63
N LEU A 181 3.96 -11.67 -9.66
CA LEU A 181 4.80 -12.87 -9.53
C LEU A 181 6.08 -12.59 -8.73
N LEU A 182 6.67 -11.40 -8.85
CA LEU A 182 7.86 -10.98 -8.11
C LEU A 182 7.62 -10.93 -6.59
N GLY A 183 6.40 -10.62 -6.14
CA GLY A 183 6.03 -10.74 -4.73
C GLY A 183 5.53 -12.14 -4.33
N ALA A 184 4.66 -12.74 -5.15
CA ALA A 184 3.98 -13.98 -4.81
C ALA A 184 4.90 -15.23 -4.83
N ILE A 185 5.81 -15.34 -5.81
CA ILE A 185 6.72 -16.49 -5.91
C ILE A 185 7.66 -16.52 -4.70
N PRO A 186 8.38 -15.43 -4.34
CA PRO A 186 9.20 -15.42 -3.14
C PRO A 186 8.39 -15.69 -1.87
N ALA A 187 7.16 -15.19 -1.73
CA ALA A 187 6.32 -15.49 -0.57
C ALA A 187 6.01 -16.99 -0.45
N ALA A 188 5.65 -17.63 -1.56
CA ALA A 188 5.41 -19.08 -1.61
C ALA A 188 6.69 -19.89 -1.32
N LEU A 189 7.83 -19.47 -1.88
CA LEU A 189 9.13 -20.09 -1.62
C LEU A 189 9.55 -19.94 -0.16
N LEU A 190 9.32 -18.78 0.46
CA LEU A 190 9.56 -18.56 1.88
C LEU A 190 8.68 -19.48 2.74
N ALA A 191 7.39 -19.63 2.40
CA ALA A 191 6.49 -20.54 3.12
C ALA A 191 7.00 -21.99 3.06
N ILE A 192 7.42 -22.46 1.88
CA ILE A 192 7.99 -23.80 1.71
C ILE A 192 9.32 -23.93 2.45
N LEU A 193 10.20 -22.94 2.33
CA LEU A 193 11.50 -22.93 2.98
C LEU A 193 11.35 -23.06 4.50
N PHE A 194 10.50 -22.23 5.11
CA PHE A 194 10.29 -22.27 6.55
C PHE A 194 9.51 -23.50 7.01
N ASP A 195 8.54 -24.00 6.23
CA ASP A 195 7.88 -25.28 6.50
C ASP A 195 8.91 -26.42 6.58
N VAL A 196 9.81 -26.49 5.61
CA VAL A 196 10.87 -27.50 5.54
C VAL A 196 11.86 -27.35 6.70
N ILE A 197 12.32 -26.13 7.00
CA ILE A 197 13.22 -25.86 8.13
C ILE A 197 12.58 -26.33 9.45
N LEU A 198 11.33 -25.95 9.70
CA LEU A 198 10.61 -26.33 10.92
C LEU A 198 10.32 -27.84 10.96
N ARG A 199 10.07 -28.48 9.82
CA ARG A 199 9.92 -29.94 9.72
C ARG A 199 11.20 -30.69 10.08
N TYR A 200 12.37 -30.20 9.70
CA TYR A 200 13.63 -30.81 10.15
C TYR A 200 13.81 -30.66 11.67
N MET A 201 13.33 -29.55 12.25
CA MET A 201 13.33 -29.31 13.70
C MET A 201 12.34 -30.20 14.46
N GLU A 202 11.31 -30.74 13.80
CA GLU A 202 10.37 -31.73 14.36
C GLU A 202 11.10 -32.98 14.88
N LYS A 203 12.21 -33.37 14.23
CA LYS A 203 13.04 -34.52 14.60
C LYS A 203 14.13 -34.19 15.63
N ALA A 204 14.31 -32.91 15.96
CA ALA A 204 15.33 -32.46 16.89
C ALA A 204 14.84 -32.58 18.34
N THR A 205 15.78 -32.70 19.27
CA THR A 205 15.44 -32.72 20.70
C THR A 205 14.92 -31.36 21.16
N PHE A 206 13.99 -31.35 22.12
CA PHE A 206 13.36 -30.13 22.67
C PHE A 206 14.36 -29.00 22.97
N LYS A 207 15.51 -29.34 23.60
CA LYS A 207 16.56 -28.36 23.92
C LYS A 207 17.16 -27.71 22.68
N ARG A 208 17.44 -28.48 21.62
CA ARG A 208 18.01 -27.96 20.38
C ARG A 208 17.00 -27.07 19.65
N THR A 209 15.75 -27.53 19.55
CA THR A 209 14.65 -26.76 18.96
C THR A 209 14.47 -25.41 19.66
N LEU A 210 14.47 -25.40 20.99
CA LEU A 210 14.31 -24.17 21.77
C LEU A 210 15.48 -23.19 21.57
N ILE A 211 16.72 -23.69 21.57
CA ILE A 211 17.92 -22.85 21.33
C ILE A 211 17.88 -22.24 19.93
N THR A 212 17.53 -23.02 18.91
CA THR A 212 17.47 -22.53 17.53
C THR A 212 16.37 -21.48 17.34
N ILE A 213 15.16 -21.70 17.88
CA ILE A 213 14.06 -20.73 17.80
C ILE A 213 14.43 -19.44 18.55
N THR A 214 14.98 -19.57 19.75
CA THR A 214 15.37 -18.40 20.56
C THR A 214 16.53 -17.63 19.92
N GLY A 215 17.51 -18.33 19.33
CA GLY A 215 18.61 -17.71 18.61
C GLY A 215 18.13 -16.96 17.36
N ALA A 216 17.26 -17.56 16.56
CA ALA A 216 16.64 -16.91 15.40
C ALA A 216 15.85 -15.66 15.82
N LEU A 217 15.08 -15.75 16.90
CA LEU A 217 14.38 -14.59 17.47
C LEU A 217 15.33 -13.47 17.85
N VAL A 218 16.38 -13.78 18.60
CA VAL A 218 17.34 -12.76 19.05
C VAL A 218 17.95 -12.07 17.84
N ILE A 219 18.29 -12.80 16.79
CA ILE A 219 18.80 -12.22 15.54
C ILE A 219 17.75 -11.30 14.90
N THR A 220 16.51 -11.77 14.71
CA THR A 220 15.43 -10.96 14.13
C THR A 220 15.13 -9.73 14.98
N ALA A 221 15.01 -9.86 16.30
CA ALA A 221 14.78 -8.76 17.22
C ALA A 221 15.96 -7.77 17.25
N SER A 222 17.20 -8.24 17.11
CA SER A 222 18.37 -7.36 17.02
C SER A 222 18.32 -6.50 15.77
N ILE A 223 17.90 -7.06 14.63
CA ILE A 223 17.73 -6.33 13.37
C ILE A 223 16.69 -5.21 13.52
N ILE A 224 15.68 -5.39 14.38
CA ILE A 224 14.62 -4.39 14.65
C ILE A 224 15.07 -3.33 15.66
N ILE A 225 15.66 -3.79 16.76
CA ILE A 225 15.94 -2.95 17.92
C ILE A 225 17.14 -2.04 17.65
N VAL A 226 18.16 -2.53 16.95
CA VAL A 226 19.39 -1.75 16.68
C VAL A 226 19.07 -0.46 15.92
N PRO A 227 18.33 -0.47 14.78
CA PRO A 227 17.90 0.76 14.10
C PRO A 227 17.09 1.71 14.98
N TYR A 228 16.30 1.21 15.93
CA TYR A 228 15.52 2.06 16.83
C TYR A 228 16.39 2.85 17.81
N PHE A 229 17.56 2.32 18.17
CA PHE A 229 18.54 3.00 19.03
C PHE A 229 19.60 3.79 18.25
N THR A 230 19.79 3.51 16.96
CA THR A 230 20.80 4.17 16.10
C THR A 230 20.20 5.07 15.01
N GLY A 231 18.88 5.05 14.82
CA GLY A 231 18.18 5.79 13.78
C GLY A 231 18.02 7.28 14.10
N PRO A 232 17.76 8.12 13.09
CA PRO A 232 17.60 9.55 13.29
C PRO A 232 16.40 9.85 14.20
N GLN A 233 16.60 10.64 15.26
CA GLN A 233 15.53 11.08 16.18
C GLN A 233 14.45 11.96 15.53
N LYS A 234 14.66 12.41 14.27
CA LYS A 234 13.77 13.31 13.52
C LYS A 234 13.34 12.65 12.20
N GLU A 235 12.65 11.52 12.30
CA GLU A 235 12.10 10.82 11.14
C GLU A 235 10.67 11.28 10.87
N LEU A 236 10.42 11.76 9.64
CA LEU A 236 9.09 12.12 9.16
C LEU A 236 8.56 11.02 8.24
N VAL A 237 7.27 10.72 8.37
CA VAL A 237 6.59 9.74 7.53
C VAL A 237 5.78 10.45 6.45
N ILE A 238 6.15 10.26 5.20
CA ILE A 238 5.39 10.76 4.05
C ILE A 238 4.71 9.59 3.34
N ALA A 239 3.39 9.62 3.22
CA ALA A 239 2.65 8.54 2.57
C ALA A 239 2.04 8.95 1.24
N GLY A 240 1.86 7.98 0.34
CA GLY A 240 1.19 8.17 -0.95
C GLY A 240 -0.09 7.35 -1.03
N LYS A 241 -1.08 7.88 -1.77
CA LYS A 241 -2.23 7.09 -2.23
C LYS A 241 -1.77 6.02 -3.23
N LEU A 242 -2.67 5.09 -3.57
CA LEU A 242 -2.43 4.11 -4.64
C LEU A 242 -2.16 4.83 -5.99
N GLY A 243 -1.11 4.42 -6.69
CA GLY A 243 -0.77 4.87 -8.04
C GLY A 243 0.61 5.54 -8.17
N SER A 244 1.10 5.68 -9.41
CA SER A 244 2.42 6.25 -9.70
C SER A 244 2.53 7.72 -9.32
N GLU A 245 1.49 8.52 -9.56
CA GLU A 245 1.55 9.96 -9.35
C GLU A 245 1.79 10.31 -7.87
N PRO A 246 1.00 9.81 -6.90
CA PRO A 246 1.33 10.00 -5.48
C PRO A 246 2.71 9.48 -5.10
N GLU A 247 3.12 8.32 -5.64
CA GLU A 247 4.42 7.71 -5.38
C GLU A 247 5.60 8.59 -5.85
N ILE A 248 5.47 9.24 -7.01
CA ILE A 248 6.47 10.20 -7.51
C ILE A 248 6.52 11.42 -6.59
N LEU A 249 5.36 11.98 -6.22
CA LEU A 249 5.28 13.19 -5.40
C LEU A 249 5.89 13.01 -4.00
N ILE A 250 5.63 11.88 -3.33
CA ILE A 250 6.21 11.63 -2.00
C ILE A 250 7.74 11.49 -2.05
N ASN A 251 8.27 10.94 -3.15
CA ASN A 251 9.72 10.85 -3.37
C ASN A 251 10.32 12.23 -3.65
N MET A 252 9.61 13.10 -4.39
CA MET A 252 10.04 14.49 -4.55
C MET A 252 10.06 15.23 -3.20
N TYR A 253 9.02 15.06 -2.37
CA TYR A 253 8.97 15.65 -1.03
C TYR A 253 10.13 15.18 -0.16
N LYS A 254 10.39 13.87 -0.11
CA LYS A 254 11.53 13.28 0.59
C LYS A 254 12.84 13.93 0.17
N GLN A 255 13.14 13.93 -1.13
CA GLN A 255 14.43 14.40 -1.64
C GLN A 255 14.64 15.89 -1.39
N LEU A 256 13.58 16.71 -1.49
CA LEU A 256 13.67 18.14 -1.18
C LEU A 256 13.88 18.40 0.31
N ILE A 257 13.16 17.69 1.18
CA ILE A 257 13.30 17.83 2.63
C ILE A 257 14.70 17.40 3.09
N GLU A 258 15.17 16.23 2.65
CA GLU A 258 16.50 15.71 3.04
C GLU A 258 17.67 16.51 2.42
N ASN A 259 17.45 17.20 1.29
CA ASN A 259 18.48 18.06 0.70
C ASN A 259 18.60 19.41 1.43
N ASP A 260 17.49 19.96 1.91
CA ASP A 260 17.43 21.32 2.45
C ASP A 260 17.45 21.36 3.99
N THR A 261 17.31 20.21 4.66
CA THR A 261 17.17 20.12 6.12
C THR A 261 17.90 18.91 6.69
N ASP A 262 18.10 18.89 8.01
CA ASP A 262 18.64 17.73 8.74
C ASP A 262 17.57 16.67 9.08
N LEU A 263 16.36 16.80 8.54
CA LEU A 263 15.26 15.86 8.76
C LEU A 263 15.45 14.63 7.88
N SER A 264 15.13 13.45 8.40
CA SER A 264 15.10 12.21 7.62
C SER A 264 13.67 11.85 7.28
N VAL A 265 13.44 11.28 6.09
CA VAL A 265 12.10 10.97 5.62
C VAL A 265 11.97 9.49 5.24
N THR A 266 10.97 8.83 5.83
CA THR A 266 10.45 7.54 5.37
C THR A 266 9.30 7.78 4.41
N VAL A 267 9.34 7.16 3.23
CA VAL A 267 8.20 7.15 2.30
C VAL A 267 7.39 5.86 2.46
N LYS A 268 6.06 5.97 2.50
CA LYS A 268 5.11 4.86 2.50
C LYS A 268 4.25 4.92 1.23
N PRO A 269 4.74 4.37 0.10
CA PRO A 269 3.99 4.39 -1.15
C PRO A 269 2.76 3.47 -1.06
N ASN A 270 1.72 3.76 -1.84
CA ASN A 270 0.54 2.92 -1.97
C ASN A 270 -0.11 2.53 -0.62
N LEU A 271 -0.08 3.45 0.36
CA LEU A 271 -0.56 3.18 1.72
C LEU A 271 -2.06 2.86 1.75
N GLY A 272 -2.82 3.42 0.80
CA GLY A 272 -4.24 3.13 0.65
C GLY A 272 -4.97 4.14 -0.22
N LYS A 273 -6.29 4.08 -0.19
CA LYS A 273 -7.17 5.05 -0.87
C LYS A 273 -7.27 6.36 -0.07
N THR A 274 -7.88 7.37 -0.68
CA THR A 274 -8.05 8.73 -0.12
C THR A 274 -8.40 8.78 1.37
N SER A 275 -9.51 8.17 1.78
CA SER A 275 -9.96 8.23 3.19
C SER A 275 -9.00 7.53 4.16
N PHE A 276 -8.27 6.51 3.70
CA PHE A 276 -7.31 5.78 4.54
C PHE A 276 -6.11 6.67 4.86
N VAL A 277 -5.48 7.24 3.83
CA VAL A 277 -4.28 8.08 3.99
C VAL A 277 -4.62 9.35 4.78
N TYR A 278 -5.79 9.94 4.54
CA TYR A 278 -6.27 11.09 5.30
C TYR A 278 -6.50 10.78 6.79
N ASN A 279 -7.07 9.62 7.11
CA ASN A 279 -7.25 9.22 8.51
C ASN A 279 -5.91 8.91 9.19
N ALA A 280 -4.94 8.33 8.46
CA ALA A 280 -3.59 8.12 8.95
C ALA A 280 -2.84 9.45 9.22
N LEU A 281 -3.09 10.48 8.40
CA LEU A 281 -2.63 11.83 8.69
C LEU A 281 -3.28 12.38 9.98
N LYS A 282 -4.60 12.21 10.13
CA LYS A 282 -5.34 12.67 11.33
C LYS A 282 -4.89 11.98 12.62
N SER A 283 -4.53 10.70 12.57
CA SER A 283 -4.01 9.96 13.73
C SER A 283 -2.55 10.29 14.07
N GLY A 284 -1.84 10.98 13.18
CA GLY A 284 -0.41 11.27 13.33
C GLY A 284 0.50 10.10 12.94
N ASP A 285 -0.02 9.06 12.28
CA ASP A 285 0.77 7.94 11.76
C ASP A 285 1.50 8.29 10.44
N VAL A 286 1.04 9.36 9.79
CA VAL A 286 1.63 9.99 8.61
C VAL A 286 1.75 11.48 8.91
N ASP A 287 2.91 12.05 8.62
CA ASP A 287 3.17 13.47 8.85
C ASP A 287 2.72 14.33 7.66
N ILE A 288 2.94 13.83 6.43
CA ILE A 288 2.69 14.57 5.19
C ILE A 288 2.18 13.62 4.11
N TYR A 289 1.24 14.06 3.28
CA TYR A 289 0.91 13.36 2.04
C TYR A 289 0.44 14.32 0.94
N PRO A 290 0.60 13.98 -0.36
CA PRO A 290 0.06 14.76 -1.46
C PRO A 290 -1.46 14.57 -1.57
N GLU A 291 -2.20 15.67 -1.55
CA GLU A 291 -3.66 15.68 -1.73
C GLU A 291 -4.09 16.68 -2.81
N PHE A 292 -5.26 16.44 -3.40
CA PHE A 292 -5.82 17.25 -4.47
C PHE A 292 -6.86 18.22 -3.97
N THR A 293 -6.81 19.44 -4.49
CA THR A 293 -7.75 20.53 -4.15
C THR A 293 -9.22 20.14 -4.26
N GLY A 294 -9.64 19.51 -5.36
CA GLY A 294 -11.03 19.06 -5.55
C GLY A 294 -11.43 17.95 -4.57
N THR A 295 -10.53 16.99 -4.31
CA THR A 295 -10.77 15.89 -3.36
C THR A 295 -11.03 16.41 -1.95
N VAL A 296 -10.30 17.44 -1.52
CA VAL A 296 -10.50 18.08 -0.22
C VAL A 296 -11.93 18.60 -0.07
N LEU A 297 -12.40 19.35 -1.07
CA LEU A 297 -13.74 19.93 -1.05
C LEU A 297 -14.82 18.85 -1.06
N GLU A 298 -14.72 17.90 -1.97
CA GLU A 298 -15.77 16.90 -2.19
C GLU A 298 -15.83 15.82 -1.09
N THR A 299 -14.66 15.31 -0.66
CA THR A 299 -14.59 14.14 0.21
C THR A 299 -14.51 14.50 1.68
N PHE A 300 -13.69 15.50 2.05
CA PHE A 300 -13.41 15.80 3.45
C PHE A 300 -14.34 16.89 3.99
N LEU A 301 -14.41 18.02 3.30
CA LEU A 301 -15.22 19.16 3.73
C LEU A 301 -16.70 19.01 3.33
N LYS A 302 -16.98 18.21 2.29
CA LYS A 302 -18.31 18.03 1.69
C LYS A 302 -18.95 19.36 1.28
N GLU A 303 -18.13 20.27 0.75
CA GLU A 303 -18.54 21.57 0.25
C GLU A 303 -18.33 21.62 -1.27
N PRO A 304 -19.32 22.04 -2.09
CA PRO A 304 -19.10 22.20 -3.52
C PRO A 304 -18.10 23.32 -3.81
N ALA A 305 -17.29 23.15 -4.85
CA ALA A 305 -16.43 24.21 -5.36
C ALA A 305 -17.28 25.40 -5.83
N LYS A 306 -16.95 26.61 -5.38
CA LYS A 306 -17.70 27.84 -5.75
C LYS A 306 -17.55 28.20 -7.23
N ASN A 307 -16.44 27.82 -7.84
CA ASN A 307 -16.14 27.99 -9.26
C ASN A 307 -15.08 26.95 -9.67
N HIS A 308 -14.65 26.96 -10.93
CA HIS A 308 -13.60 26.08 -11.46
C HIS A 308 -12.27 26.81 -11.69
N ASP A 309 -12.06 27.95 -11.04
CA ASP A 309 -10.76 28.63 -11.04
C ASP A 309 -9.80 27.92 -10.08
N PRO A 310 -8.64 27.42 -10.53
CA PRO A 310 -7.75 26.62 -9.68
C PRO A 310 -7.29 27.32 -8.40
N GLN A 311 -7.00 28.64 -8.47
CA GLN A 311 -6.57 29.41 -7.31
C GLN A 311 -7.70 29.54 -6.29
N ALA A 312 -8.91 29.89 -6.73
CA ALA A 312 -10.06 30.02 -5.85
C ALA A 312 -10.45 28.69 -5.19
N VAL A 313 -10.35 27.56 -5.92
CA VAL A 313 -10.62 26.23 -5.37
C VAL A 313 -9.56 25.83 -4.34
N TYR A 314 -8.28 26.10 -4.60
CA TYR A 314 -7.21 25.91 -3.62
C TYR A 314 -7.45 26.73 -2.35
N GLU A 315 -7.80 28.02 -2.47
CA GLU A 315 -8.06 28.88 -1.32
C GLU A 315 -9.24 28.38 -0.49
N GLN A 316 -10.33 27.94 -1.14
CA GLN A 316 -11.48 27.33 -0.45
C GLN A 316 -11.06 26.06 0.30
N ALA A 317 -10.30 25.16 -0.36
CA ALA A 317 -9.82 23.92 0.24
C ALA A 317 -8.89 24.17 1.43
N ARG A 318 -7.92 25.10 1.28
CA ARG A 318 -6.98 25.50 2.33
C ARG A 318 -7.72 26.07 3.55
N ASP A 319 -8.65 26.99 3.33
CA ASP A 319 -9.36 27.67 4.42
C ASP A 319 -10.32 26.73 5.15
N GLY A 320 -10.92 25.76 4.45
CA GLY A 320 -11.71 24.71 5.07
C GLY A 320 -10.85 23.77 5.91
N LEU A 321 -9.74 23.26 5.36
CA LEU A 321 -8.79 22.40 6.09
C LEU A 321 -8.16 23.10 7.30
N ALA A 322 -7.93 24.41 7.22
CA ALA A 322 -7.41 25.19 8.33
C ALA A 322 -8.33 25.13 9.58
N LYS A 323 -9.65 24.97 9.39
CA LYS A 323 -10.61 24.78 10.49
C LYS A 323 -10.50 23.39 11.13
N GLU A 324 -9.97 22.41 10.41
CA GLU A 324 -9.70 21.05 10.89
C GLU A 324 -8.25 20.87 11.40
N ASN A 325 -7.57 21.96 11.76
CA ASN A 325 -6.18 21.96 12.21
C ASN A 325 -5.19 21.36 11.21
N MET A 326 -5.44 21.50 9.91
CA MET A 326 -4.53 21.08 8.84
C MET A 326 -3.85 22.25 8.15
N ALA A 327 -2.65 22.02 7.66
CA ALA A 327 -1.87 22.92 6.83
C ALA A 327 -1.79 22.33 5.42
N PHE A 328 -2.39 23.04 4.46
CA PHE A 328 -2.35 22.69 3.04
C PHE A 328 -1.47 23.71 2.31
N LEU A 329 -0.33 23.26 1.80
CA LEU A 329 0.66 24.13 1.16
C LEU A 329 0.26 24.44 -0.28
N LYS A 330 1.01 25.35 -0.91
CA LYS A 330 0.72 25.79 -2.28
C LYS A 330 0.80 24.62 -3.26
N PRO A 331 -0.14 24.54 -4.21
CA PRO A 331 -0.19 23.44 -5.16
C PRO A 331 0.83 23.57 -6.28
N MET A 332 1.14 22.42 -6.87
CA MET A 332 1.79 22.32 -8.17
C MET A 332 0.88 22.86 -9.28
N LYS A 333 1.44 23.09 -10.48
CA LYS A 333 0.71 23.67 -11.62
C LYS A 333 -0.23 22.68 -12.30
N TYR A 334 0.09 21.39 -12.31
CA TYR A 334 -0.73 20.39 -12.98
C TYR A 334 -2.13 20.30 -12.36
N ASN A 335 -3.08 19.86 -13.16
CA ASN A 335 -4.47 19.70 -12.77
C ASN A 335 -4.94 18.31 -13.19
N ASN A 336 -4.87 17.32 -12.28
CA ASN A 336 -5.26 15.93 -12.54
C ASN A 336 -6.79 15.76 -12.54
N THR A 337 -7.41 16.27 -13.60
CA THR A 337 -8.85 16.26 -13.82
C THR A 337 -9.18 15.55 -15.13
N TYR A 338 -10.48 15.35 -15.39
CA TYR A 338 -10.92 14.84 -16.68
C TYR A 338 -10.43 15.72 -17.83
N ALA A 339 -10.13 15.08 -18.95
CA ALA A 339 -9.58 15.70 -20.13
C ALA A 339 -10.19 15.06 -21.37
N VAL A 340 -10.25 15.84 -22.46
CA VAL A 340 -10.56 15.33 -23.78
C VAL A 340 -9.25 15.27 -24.57
N ALA A 341 -8.85 14.07 -24.97
CA ALA A 341 -7.63 13.84 -25.74
C ALA A 341 -7.98 13.31 -27.14
N VAL A 342 -7.19 13.69 -28.12
CA VAL A 342 -7.38 13.30 -29.52
C VAL A 342 -6.12 12.66 -30.10
N ALA A 343 -6.31 11.87 -31.15
CA ALA A 343 -5.22 11.29 -31.91
C ALA A 343 -4.33 12.40 -32.51
N PRO A 344 -2.99 12.22 -32.54
CA PRO A 344 -2.07 13.28 -32.98
C PRO A 344 -2.32 13.73 -34.42
N GLU A 345 -2.62 12.78 -35.31
CA GLU A 345 -2.90 13.08 -36.71
C GLU A 345 -4.23 13.81 -36.90
N PHE A 346 -5.24 13.50 -36.07
CA PHE A 346 -6.52 14.21 -36.07
C PHE A 346 -6.36 15.64 -35.56
N ALA A 347 -5.58 15.84 -34.48
CA ALA A 347 -5.27 17.17 -33.97
C ALA A 347 -4.56 18.04 -35.01
N LYS A 348 -3.56 17.49 -35.71
CA LYS A 348 -2.80 18.22 -36.74
C LYS A 348 -3.67 18.55 -37.95
N ALA A 349 -4.45 17.57 -38.45
CA ALA A 349 -5.29 17.74 -39.63
C ALA A 349 -6.30 18.89 -39.49
N TYR A 350 -6.84 19.08 -38.28
CA TYR A 350 -7.85 20.09 -37.99
C TYR A 350 -7.35 21.24 -37.09
N ASN A 351 -6.04 21.30 -36.81
CA ASN A 351 -5.41 22.31 -35.93
C ASN A 351 -6.08 22.46 -34.55
N LEU A 352 -6.43 21.33 -33.92
CA LEU A 352 -7.18 21.31 -32.66
C LEU A 352 -6.28 21.67 -31.46
N LYS A 353 -6.71 22.66 -30.67
CA LYS A 353 -6.00 23.12 -29.47
C LYS A 353 -6.91 23.15 -28.24
N THR A 354 -8.18 23.42 -28.42
CA THR A 354 -9.20 23.60 -27.37
C THR A 354 -10.36 22.64 -27.56
N ILE A 355 -11.15 22.41 -26.50
CA ILE A 355 -12.37 21.61 -26.59
C ILE A 355 -13.39 22.28 -27.50
N SER A 356 -13.46 23.63 -27.48
CA SER A 356 -14.32 24.39 -28.39
C SER A 356 -14.03 24.13 -29.88
N ASP A 357 -12.77 23.85 -30.25
CA ASP A 357 -12.40 23.57 -31.66
C ASP A 357 -13.10 22.32 -32.21
N LEU A 358 -13.46 21.36 -31.34
CA LEU A 358 -14.19 20.16 -31.74
C LEU A 358 -15.56 20.46 -32.34
N LYS A 359 -16.15 21.63 -32.04
CA LYS A 359 -17.47 21.99 -32.54
C LYS A 359 -17.48 22.13 -34.07
N ALA A 360 -16.41 22.67 -34.65
CA ALA A 360 -16.28 22.86 -36.09
C ALA A 360 -16.11 21.54 -36.86
N VAL A 361 -15.64 20.49 -36.18
CA VAL A 361 -15.30 19.19 -36.77
C VAL A 361 -16.09 18.04 -36.17
N GLN A 362 -17.19 18.33 -35.45
CA GLN A 362 -17.93 17.35 -34.64
C GLN A 362 -18.41 16.13 -35.46
N ASN A 363 -18.71 16.32 -36.75
CA ASN A 363 -19.14 15.25 -37.66
C ASN A 363 -18.00 14.29 -38.04
N SER A 364 -16.75 14.72 -37.88
CA SER A 364 -15.54 13.91 -38.10
C SER A 364 -15.00 13.30 -36.80
N VAL A 365 -15.61 13.62 -35.65
CA VAL A 365 -15.24 13.03 -34.36
C VAL A 365 -15.81 11.62 -34.24
N LYS A 366 -14.91 10.67 -33.98
CA LYS A 366 -15.23 9.31 -33.55
C LYS A 366 -14.85 9.21 -32.08
N ALA A 367 -15.82 9.44 -31.20
CA ALA A 367 -15.59 9.51 -29.77
C ALA A 367 -15.68 8.10 -29.15
N GLY A 368 -14.64 7.72 -28.42
CA GLY A 368 -14.65 6.55 -27.56
C GLY A 368 -14.54 6.98 -26.11
N PHE A 369 -15.65 6.98 -25.38
CA PHE A 369 -15.70 7.41 -23.98
C PHE A 369 -15.95 6.25 -23.03
N THR A 370 -15.57 6.40 -21.76
CA THR A 370 -16.09 5.50 -20.71
C THR A 370 -17.59 5.70 -20.53
N LEU A 371 -18.28 4.66 -20.04
CA LEU A 371 -19.70 4.77 -19.68
C LEU A 371 -19.91 5.84 -18.61
N GLU A 372 -19.05 5.85 -17.58
CA GLU A 372 -19.09 6.85 -16.52
C GLU A 372 -18.94 8.27 -17.08
N PHE A 373 -17.88 8.57 -17.85
CA PHE A 373 -17.70 9.90 -18.41
C PHE A 373 -18.87 10.34 -19.30
N SER A 374 -19.48 9.41 -20.03
CA SER A 374 -20.63 9.70 -20.89
C SER A 374 -21.86 10.18 -20.10
N ASP A 375 -22.02 9.74 -18.86
CA ASP A 375 -23.20 9.99 -18.04
C ASP A 375 -23.06 11.11 -17.00
N ARG A 376 -21.86 11.65 -16.82
CA ARG A 376 -21.55 12.67 -15.82
C ARG A 376 -21.83 14.10 -16.27
N ASP A 377 -22.25 14.95 -15.33
CA ASP A 377 -22.46 16.39 -15.56
C ASP A 377 -21.15 17.16 -15.73
N ASP A 378 -20.08 16.71 -15.09
CA ASP A 378 -18.69 17.12 -15.32
C ASP A 378 -17.99 16.23 -16.37
N GLY A 379 -18.77 15.47 -17.16
CA GLY A 379 -18.30 14.64 -18.28
C GLY A 379 -18.95 15.06 -19.60
N TYR A 380 -19.38 14.10 -20.42
CA TYR A 380 -19.95 14.37 -21.73
C TYR A 380 -21.26 15.17 -21.68
N LYS A 381 -22.13 14.97 -20.68
CA LYS A 381 -23.33 15.82 -20.51
C LYS A 381 -22.94 17.28 -20.27
N GLY A 382 -21.85 17.51 -19.56
CA GLY A 382 -21.23 18.81 -19.39
C GLY A 382 -20.71 19.39 -20.70
N LEU A 383 -20.03 18.58 -21.52
CA LEU A 383 -19.56 18.97 -22.86
C LEU A 383 -20.73 19.38 -23.77
N GLN A 384 -21.82 18.62 -23.73
CA GLN A 384 -23.04 18.96 -24.47
C GLN A 384 -23.62 20.31 -24.02
N LYS A 385 -23.75 20.54 -22.71
CA LYS A 385 -24.35 21.76 -22.15
C LYS A 385 -23.46 23.00 -22.34
N ARG A 386 -22.15 22.90 -22.08
CA ARG A 386 -21.22 24.04 -22.00
C ARG A 386 -20.54 24.35 -23.33
N TYR A 387 -20.22 23.31 -24.11
CA TYR A 387 -19.57 23.44 -25.41
C TYR A 387 -20.52 23.28 -26.59
N GLY A 388 -21.74 22.78 -26.37
CA GLY A 388 -22.68 22.51 -27.45
C GLY A 388 -22.25 21.34 -28.34
N LEU A 389 -21.37 20.47 -27.86
CA LEU A 389 -20.85 19.34 -28.63
C LEU A 389 -21.89 18.23 -28.73
N GLN A 390 -22.08 17.67 -29.92
CA GLN A 390 -22.86 16.46 -30.14
C GLN A 390 -22.12 15.59 -31.14
N PHE A 391 -21.68 14.41 -30.71
CA PHE A 391 -20.95 13.46 -31.54
C PHE A 391 -21.92 12.38 -32.04
N ASP A 392 -22.07 12.29 -33.36
CA ASP A 392 -22.92 11.28 -34.01
C ASP A 392 -22.36 9.86 -33.81
N SER A 393 -21.05 9.74 -33.67
CA SER A 393 -20.32 8.47 -33.52
C SER A 393 -19.66 8.38 -32.15
N LEU A 394 -20.48 8.39 -31.09
CA LEU A 394 -20.05 8.08 -29.73
C LEU A 394 -20.19 6.58 -29.47
N LYS A 395 -19.10 5.94 -29.02
CA LYS A 395 -19.09 4.56 -28.52
C LYS A 395 -18.60 4.54 -27.09
N THR A 396 -19.34 3.87 -26.21
CA THR A 396 -18.86 3.59 -24.85
C THR A 396 -17.99 2.34 -24.84
N MET A 397 -16.86 2.38 -24.14
CA MET A 397 -15.99 1.21 -23.99
C MET A 397 -15.14 1.27 -22.72
N GLU A 398 -14.58 0.13 -22.32
CA GLU A 398 -13.73 0.01 -21.13
C GLU A 398 -12.49 0.92 -21.20
N PRO A 399 -12.01 1.50 -20.07
CA PRO A 399 -10.93 2.49 -20.04
C PRO A 399 -9.70 2.13 -20.88
N LYS A 400 -9.17 0.91 -20.71
CA LYS A 400 -7.97 0.46 -21.45
C LYS A 400 -8.22 0.18 -22.93
N LEU A 401 -9.44 -0.22 -23.30
CA LEU A 401 -9.77 -0.53 -24.70
C LEU A 401 -9.79 0.74 -25.56
N ARG A 402 -10.07 1.91 -24.98
CA ARG A 402 -10.08 3.20 -25.70
C ARG A 402 -8.75 3.51 -26.37
N TYR A 403 -7.64 3.31 -25.67
CA TYR A 403 -6.31 3.57 -26.24
C TYR A 403 -5.94 2.59 -27.35
N SER A 404 -6.33 1.32 -27.22
CA SER A 404 -6.15 0.31 -28.27
C SER A 404 -7.00 0.62 -29.51
N ALA A 405 -8.27 0.99 -29.31
CA ALA A 405 -9.18 1.40 -30.38
C ALA A 405 -8.70 2.68 -31.09
N LEU A 406 -8.13 3.63 -30.34
CA LEU A 406 -7.55 4.84 -30.92
C LEU A 406 -6.34 4.51 -31.79
N LYS A 407 -5.47 3.59 -31.35
CA LYS A 407 -4.34 3.11 -32.14
C LYS A 407 -4.78 2.37 -33.41
N ALA A 408 -5.88 1.63 -33.35
CA ALA A 408 -6.47 0.95 -34.51
C ALA A 408 -7.17 1.91 -35.50
N GLY A 409 -7.42 3.16 -35.11
CA GLY A 409 -8.14 4.15 -35.92
C GLY A 409 -9.67 4.03 -35.86
N ASP A 410 -10.20 3.18 -34.97
CA ASP A 410 -11.64 3.01 -34.75
C ASP A 410 -12.27 4.24 -34.10
N ILE A 411 -11.49 4.92 -33.25
CA ILE A 411 -11.82 6.21 -32.63
C ILE A 411 -10.68 7.21 -32.86
N ASN A 412 -10.98 8.51 -32.73
CA ASN A 412 -9.97 9.57 -32.82
C ASN A 412 -10.01 10.56 -31.64
N THR A 413 -10.98 10.42 -30.75
CA THR A 413 -11.20 11.27 -29.57
C THR A 413 -11.59 10.38 -28.39
N LEU A 414 -11.04 10.63 -27.22
CA LEU A 414 -11.31 9.88 -25.98
C LEU A 414 -11.30 10.78 -24.74
N ASP A 415 -11.91 10.30 -23.65
CA ASP A 415 -11.78 10.88 -22.30
C ASP A 415 -10.50 10.37 -21.64
N ALA A 416 -9.81 11.18 -20.85
CA ALA A 416 -8.65 10.76 -20.08
C ALA A 416 -8.60 11.54 -18.78
N TYR A 417 -7.71 11.18 -17.86
CA TYR A 417 -7.18 12.15 -16.92
C TYR A 417 -5.99 12.86 -17.54
N SER A 418 -5.86 14.16 -17.29
CA SER A 418 -4.82 15.01 -17.90
C SER A 418 -3.38 14.53 -17.64
N THR A 419 -3.16 13.76 -16.57
CA THR A 419 -1.85 13.23 -16.17
C THR A 419 -1.70 11.73 -16.44
N ASP A 420 -2.64 11.08 -17.15
CA ASP A 420 -2.56 9.65 -17.49
C ASP A 420 -1.26 9.32 -18.25
N SER A 421 -0.64 8.18 -17.92
CA SER A 421 0.57 7.68 -18.60
C SER A 421 0.36 7.43 -20.10
N GLU A 422 -0.87 7.06 -20.47
CA GLU A 422 -1.25 6.71 -21.82
C GLU A 422 -1.24 7.93 -22.75
N ILE A 423 -1.43 9.15 -22.22
CA ILE A 423 -1.28 10.37 -23.02
C ILE A 423 0.14 10.46 -23.57
N ALA A 424 1.16 10.29 -22.73
CA ALA A 424 2.56 10.27 -23.17
C ALA A 424 2.89 9.03 -24.02
N GLN A 425 2.39 7.84 -23.64
CA GLN A 425 2.63 6.59 -24.39
C GLN A 425 2.16 6.66 -25.84
N TYR A 426 0.95 7.18 -26.07
CA TYR A 426 0.34 7.29 -27.39
C TYR A 426 0.52 8.68 -28.02
N LYS A 427 1.28 9.56 -27.36
CA LYS A 427 1.58 10.95 -27.77
C LYS A 427 0.32 11.78 -28.04
N LEU A 428 -0.75 11.52 -27.31
CA LEU A 428 -2.06 12.13 -27.57
C LEU A 428 -2.02 13.63 -27.38
N LYS A 429 -2.85 14.35 -28.14
CA LYS A 429 -3.06 15.78 -27.92
C LYS A 429 -4.21 15.98 -26.95
N VAL A 430 -3.90 16.40 -25.73
CA VAL A 430 -4.90 16.89 -24.78
C VAL A 430 -5.38 18.27 -25.23
N LEU A 431 -6.70 18.45 -25.30
CA LEU A 431 -7.34 19.71 -25.65
C LEU A 431 -7.54 20.57 -24.40
N LYS A 432 -7.24 21.87 -24.52
CA LYS A 432 -7.46 22.82 -23.43
C LYS A 432 -8.96 22.98 -23.17
N ASP A 433 -9.37 22.83 -21.91
CA ASP A 433 -10.71 23.14 -21.42
C ASP A 433 -10.91 24.66 -21.31
N ASP A 434 -11.13 25.32 -22.45
CA ASP A 434 -11.19 26.78 -22.58
C ASP A 434 -12.40 27.42 -21.89
N LYS A 435 -13.45 26.65 -21.61
CA LYS A 435 -14.62 27.09 -20.84
C LYS A 435 -14.62 26.60 -19.41
N GLN A 436 -13.59 25.90 -18.91
CA GLN A 436 -13.49 25.42 -17.53
C GLN A 436 -14.70 24.54 -17.11
N LEU A 437 -14.99 23.50 -17.88
CA LEU A 437 -15.98 22.49 -17.49
C LEU A 437 -15.50 21.65 -16.32
N PHE A 438 -14.24 21.24 -16.31
CA PHE A 438 -13.74 20.25 -15.36
C PHE A 438 -13.28 20.92 -14.06
N PRO A 439 -13.67 20.41 -12.89
CA PRO A 439 -13.21 20.95 -11.61
C PRO A 439 -11.69 20.73 -11.44
N PRO A 440 -10.98 21.64 -10.75
CA PRO A 440 -9.54 21.55 -10.60
C PRO A 440 -9.09 20.65 -9.43
N TYR A 441 -8.15 19.77 -9.73
CA TYR A 441 -7.49 18.80 -8.85
C TYR A 441 -5.98 19.01 -8.92
N GLN A 442 -5.49 20.13 -8.36
CA GLN A 442 -4.05 20.35 -8.25
C GLN A 442 -3.52 19.61 -7.03
N GLY A 443 -2.41 18.91 -7.17
CA GLY A 443 -1.72 18.28 -6.05
C GLY A 443 -1.02 19.31 -5.17
N ALA A 444 -1.09 19.11 -3.87
CA ALA A 444 -0.39 19.93 -2.87
C ALA A 444 0.01 19.09 -1.64
N PRO A 445 1.09 19.47 -0.92
CA PRO A 445 1.42 18.86 0.36
C PRO A 445 0.37 19.20 1.43
N LEU A 446 -0.15 18.16 2.09
CA LEU A 446 -1.08 18.26 3.22
C LEU A 446 -0.46 17.64 4.47
N MET A 447 -0.56 18.35 5.60
CA MET A 447 -0.08 17.91 6.91
C MET A 447 -0.94 18.49 8.04
N LEU A 448 -0.74 18.02 9.28
CA LEU A 448 -1.32 18.68 10.46
C LEU A 448 -0.63 20.03 10.70
N LYS A 449 -1.36 21.02 11.21
CA LYS A 449 -0.76 22.30 11.64
C LYS A 449 0.31 22.08 12.70
N SER A 450 0.07 21.17 13.64
CA SER A 450 1.04 20.81 14.69
C SER A 450 2.35 20.25 14.12
N THR A 451 2.30 19.51 13.00
CA THR A 451 3.50 19.02 12.31
C THR A 451 4.31 20.18 11.74
N LEU A 452 3.64 21.12 11.08
CA LEU A 452 4.32 22.31 10.53
C LEU A 452 4.83 23.27 11.61
N GLU A 453 4.13 23.39 12.73
CA GLU A 453 4.57 24.18 13.89
C GLU A 453 5.80 23.54 14.57
N LYS A 454 5.86 22.21 14.62
CA LYS A 454 6.99 21.46 15.16
C LYS A 454 8.22 21.51 14.25
N TYR A 455 8.01 21.50 12.93
CA TYR A 455 9.06 21.52 11.90
C TYR A 455 8.80 22.63 10.87
N PRO A 456 8.93 23.91 11.24
CA PRO A 456 8.66 25.04 10.34
C PRO A 456 9.55 25.05 9.10
N GLU A 457 10.73 24.41 9.16
CA GLU A 457 11.65 24.22 8.04
C GLU A 457 11.05 23.41 6.88
N LEU A 458 9.96 22.65 7.07
CA LEU A 458 9.31 21.87 6.01
C LEU A 458 8.69 22.71 4.90
N LYS A 459 8.30 23.94 5.20
CA LYS A 459 7.57 24.77 4.26
C LYS A 459 8.41 25.13 3.04
N ALA A 460 9.66 25.55 3.25
CA ALA A 460 10.49 26.08 2.17
C ALA A 460 10.86 24.99 1.13
N PRO A 461 11.29 23.77 1.51
CA PRO A 461 11.57 22.70 0.55
C PRO A 461 10.33 22.27 -0.23
N LEU A 462 9.19 22.11 0.44
CA LEU A 462 7.95 21.66 -0.20
C LEU A 462 7.37 22.71 -1.16
N GLU A 463 7.44 24.00 -0.81
CA GLU A 463 6.97 25.08 -1.69
C GLU A 463 7.88 25.31 -2.91
N LYS A 464 9.06 24.68 -3.02
CA LYS A 464 9.85 24.68 -4.27
C LYS A 464 9.08 24.08 -5.46
N LEU A 465 8.11 23.20 -5.19
CA LEU A 465 7.24 22.60 -6.19
C LEU A 465 5.99 23.44 -6.50
N ALA A 466 5.75 24.52 -5.76
CA ALA A 466 4.58 25.37 -5.98
C ALA A 466 4.61 25.99 -7.39
N GLY A 467 3.55 25.81 -8.15
CA GLY A 467 3.47 26.26 -9.55
C GLY A 467 4.43 25.57 -10.52
N LYS A 468 5.13 24.52 -10.09
CA LYS A 468 5.94 23.62 -10.95
C LYS A 468 5.12 22.40 -11.36
N ILE A 469 5.68 21.59 -12.28
CA ILE A 469 5.05 20.37 -12.85
C ILE A 469 3.79 20.70 -13.64
N THR A 470 3.89 20.65 -14.95
CA THR A 470 2.74 20.73 -15.88
C THR A 470 2.05 19.38 -16.04
N ASP A 471 0.81 19.37 -16.57
CA ASP A 471 0.07 18.13 -16.89
C ASP A 471 0.90 17.19 -17.76
N GLN A 472 1.60 17.74 -18.76
CA GLN A 472 2.47 16.99 -19.66
C GLN A 472 3.65 16.37 -18.93
N GLU A 473 4.36 17.13 -18.09
CA GLU A 473 5.49 16.62 -17.31
C GLU A 473 5.04 15.51 -16.34
N MET A 474 3.87 15.67 -15.70
CA MET A 474 3.32 14.65 -14.82
C MET A 474 2.93 13.38 -15.60
N SER A 475 2.30 13.53 -16.76
CA SER A 475 1.97 12.41 -17.67
C SER A 475 3.24 11.67 -18.14
N GLU A 476 4.30 12.39 -18.48
CA GLU A 476 5.60 11.81 -18.87
C GLU A 476 6.22 11.01 -17.70
N MET A 477 6.25 11.58 -16.50
CA MET A 477 6.74 10.88 -15.31
C MET A 477 5.89 9.65 -14.95
N ASN A 478 4.56 9.74 -15.05
CA ASN A 478 3.66 8.60 -14.87
C ASN A 478 3.93 7.50 -15.90
N TYR A 479 4.22 7.87 -17.15
CA TYR A 479 4.58 6.94 -18.21
C TYR A 479 5.91 6.22 -17.93
N GLU A 480 6.92 6.94 -17.44
CA GLU A 480 8.20 6.33 -17.02
C GLU A 480 8.00 5.27 -15.93
N VAL A 481 7.11 5.52 -14.97
CA VAL A 481 6.84 4.60 -13.86
C VAL A 481 5.92 3.43 -14.26
N ASN A 482 4.80 3.70 -14.94
CA ASN A 482 3.77 2.70 -15.23
C ASN A 482 4.10 1.82 -16.43
N VAL A 483 4.78 2.38 -17.44
CA VAL A 483 5.01 1.68 -18.71
C VAL A 483 6.47 1.34 -18.94
N GLN A 484 7.40 2.22 -18.57
CA GLN A 484 8.85 1.92 -18.70
C GLN A 484 9.43 1.17 -17.50
N GLY A 485 8.68 1.07 -16.39
CA GLY A 485 9.11 0.34 -15.19
C GLY A 485 10.22 1.03 -14.39
N LYS A 486 10.48 2.34 -14.61
CA LYS A 486 11.41 3.09 -13.76
C LYS A 486 10.90 3.20 -12.33
N SER A 487 11.80 3.37 -11.34
CA SER A 487 11.36 3.59 -9.96
C SER A 487 10.83 5.03 -9.83
N ALA A 488 9.81 5.23 -9.00
CA ALA A 488 9.28 6.57 -8.76
C ALA A 488 10.33 7.50 -8.11
N GLU A 489 11.24 6.94 -7.31
CA GLU A 489 12.37 7.64 -6.71
C GLU A 489 13.34 8.20 -7.76
N GLU A 490 13.72 7.37 -8.75
CA GLU A 490 14.61 7.79 -9.85
C GLU A 490 13.94 8.87 -10.70
N VAL A 491 12.66 8.68 -11.05
CA VAL A 491 11.89 9.64 -11.84
C VAL A 491 11.75 10.99 -11.12
N ALA A 492 11.44 10.96 -9.81
CA ALA A 492 11.40 12.15 -8.97
C ALA A 492 12.76 12.88 -8.97
N LYS A 493 13.86 12.13 -8.76
CA LYS A 493 15.22 12.68 -8.76
C LYS A 493 15.57 13.37 -10.08
N ASN A 494 15.32 12.68 -11.19
CA ASN A 494 15.62 13.19 -12.53
C ASN A 494 14.85 14.50 -12.82
N TYR A 495 13.58 14.57 -12.43
CA TYR A 495 12.80 15.81 -12.58
C TYR A 495 13.36 16.95 -11.72
N LEU A 496 13.64 16.69 -10.44
CA LEU A 496 14.17 17.70 -9.53
C LEU A 496 15.53 18.25 -10.01
N GLN A 497 16.41 17.38 -10.51
CA GLN A 497 17.71 17.80 -11.08
C GLN A 497 17.53 18.59 -12.39
N LYS A 498 16.62 18.16 -13.27
CA LYS A 498 16.28 18.88 -14.51
C LYS A 498 15.78 20.31 -14.23
N GLU A 499 14.98 20.49 -13.18
CA GLU A 499 14.47 21.79 -12.76
C GLU A 499 15.44 22.60 -11.88
N GLY A 500 16.63 22.07 -11.58
CA GLY A 500 17.63 22.71 -10.71
C GLY A 500 17.18 22.85 -9.25
N LEU A 501 16.26 21.99 -8.80
CA LEU A 501 15.74 21.98 -7.42
C LEU A 501 16.54 21.07 -6.49
N LEU A 502 17.30 20.14 -7.08
CA LEU A 502 18.18 19.20 -6.41
C LEU A 502 19.54 19.21 -7.12
N ASN A 503 20.63 19.20 -6.34
CA ASN A 503 22.00 19.26 -6.86
C ASN A 503 22.52 17.91 -7.37
#